data_AF-A0A844XYH2-F1
#
_entry.id   AF-A0A844XYH2-F1
#
_cell.length_a   1.000
_cell.length_b   1.000
_cell.length_c   1.000
_cell.angle_alpha   90.00
_cell.angle_beta   90.00
_cell.angle_gamma   90.00
#
_symmetry.space_group_name_H-M   'P 1'
#
loop_
_entity.id
_entity.type
_entity.pdbx_description
1 polymer ?
#
loop_
_entity_poly.entity_id
_entity_poly.type
_entity_poly.pdbx_seq_one_letter_code
_entity_poly.pdbx_strand_id
1 'polypeptide(L)'
;MGMWSKAKGLAQQAPPERNRYVDFLRALSILAVVVGHWLVAAPYVDASGKVVGGHLLGILPWSQWLTWSFQVMPVFFLVGGYSNGVSWASTRAKGGHYSDWFASRIQRLINPVFPVLLVWASFAFAATQLGMARETVRMAVFLALIPVWFLAVYLLVTALAPLTWKLWERLGFGSVALLVAGAVVVDWLTLARGVPYVNFANFIFVWVGIHQLGYAWQQGRLGPNKALALFLVGLAVLLGLTVYGPYPIAMIGVPGAEITNSMPPTLALLALGMTQNGLVLALEPWGRKLLDNLTV
;
A
#
# COMPACT_ATOMS: atom_id res chain seq x y z
N MET A 1 34.55 -0.65 5.29
CA MET A 1 33.72 -0.40 4.09
C MET A 1 32.34 0.05 4.54
N GLY A 2 31.99 1.31 4.27
CA GLY A 2 30.73 1.89 4.74
C GLY A 2 29.50 1.20 4.15
N MET A 3 28.38 1.24 4.86
CA MET A 3 27.09 0.69 4.44
C MET A 3 26.73 1.07 2.98
N TRP A 4 27.09 2.30 2.60
CA TRP A 4 26.95 2.85 1.25
C TRP A 4 27.76 2.14 0.17
N SER A 5 28.99 1.68 0.46
CA SER A 5 29.80 0.93 -0.51
C SER A 5 29.28 -0.50 -0.71
N LYS A 6 28.66 -1.07 0.32
CA LYS A 6 28.02 -2.40 0.25
C LYS A 6 26.69 -2.34 -0.50
N ALA A 7 25.88 -1.31 -0.24
CA ALA A 7 24.66 -1.04 -1.02
C ALA A 7 24.99 -0.80 -2.51
N LYS A 8 26.07 -0.07 -2.79
CA LYS A 8 26.61 0.14 -4.15
C LYS A 8 26.99 -1.16 -4.85
N GLY A 9 27.77 -2.03 -4.19
CA GLY A 9 28.15 -3.33 -4.75
C GLY A 9 26.95 -4.22 -5.08
N LEU A 10 25.92 -4.22 -4.23
CA LEU A 10 24.69 -4.97 -4.47
C LEU A 10 23.84 -4.37 -5.61
N ALA A 11 23.85 -3.04 -5.79
CA ALA A 11 23.17 -2.38 -6.89
C ALA A 11 23.84 -2.65 -8.25
N GLN A 12 25.18 -2.72 -8.28
CA GLN A 12 25.95 -3.04 -9.49
C GLN A 12 25.86 -4.51 -9.90
N GLN A 13 25.61 -5.42 -8.94
CA GLN A 13 25.40 -6.85 -9.21
C GLN A 13 23.94 -7.18 -9.64
N ALA A 14 23.04 -6.19 -9.67
CA ALA A 14 21.69 -6.40 -10.16
C ALA A 14 21.71 -6.66 -11.68
N PRO A 15 21.05 -7.74 -12.18
CA PRO A 15 21.01 -8.02 -13.61
C PRO A 15 20.47 -6.83 -14.42
N PRO A 16 21.03 -6.51 -15.60
CA PRO A 16 20.59 -5.37 -16.42
C PRO A 16 19.13 -5.45 -16.89
N GLU A 17 18.53 -6.65 -16.88
CA GLU A 17 17.10 -6.87 -17.16
C GLU A 17 16.17 -6.47 -15.98
N ARG A 18 16.72 -6.17 -14.80
CA ARG A 18 15.95 -5.81 -13.61
C ARG A 18 15.54 -4.34 -13.68
N ASN A 19 14.23 -4.10 -13.69
CA ASN A 19 13.66 -2.75 -13.69
C ASN A 19 13.97 -2.02 -12.36
N ARG A 20 15.05 -1.21 -12.35
CA ARG A 20 15.53 -0.44 -11.19
C ARG A 20 14.49 0.55 -10.66
N TYR A 21 13.58 1.01 -11.50
CA TYR A 21 12.50 1.92 -11.10
C TYR A 21 11.52 1.24 -10.13
N VAL A 22 11.25 -0.06 -10.32
CA VAL A 22 10.41 -0.86 -9.40
C VAL A 22 11.03 -0.92 -8.00
N ASP A 23 12.35 -1.13 -7.93
CA ASP A 23 13.08 -1.18 -6.66
C ASP A 23 13.12 0.18 -5.97
N PHE A 24 13.32 1.25 -6.74
CA PHE A 24 13.23 2.63 -6.25
C PHE A 24 11.87 2.93 -5.64
N LEU A 25 10.77 2.64 -6.35
CA LEU A 25 9.41 2.87 -5.85
C LEU A 25 9.12 2.07 -4.58
N ARG A 26 9.62 0.82 -4.48
CA ARG A 26 9.51 0.03 -3.25
C ARG A 26 10.23 0.69 -2.08
N ALA A 27 11.48 1.11 -2.28
CA ALA A 27 12.28 1.75 -1.24
C ALA A 27 11.66 3.08 -0.80
N LEU A 28 11.22 3.90 -1.77
CA LEU A 28 10.53 5.16 -1.51
C LEU A 28 9.25 4.94 -0.70
N SER A 29 8.44 3.94 -1.07
CA SER A 29 7.21 3.59 -0.34
C SER A 29 7.53 3.19 1.10
N ILE A 30 8.52 2.32 1.32
CA ILE A 30 8.91 1.90 2.69
C ILE A 30 9.37 3.10 3.52
N LEU A 31 10.21 3.98 2.95
CA LEU A 31 10.69 5.17 3.66
C LEU A 31 9.53 6.12 4.01
N ALA A 32 8.63 6.36 3.07
CA ALA A 32 7.46 7.21 3.28
C ALA A 32 6.52 6.64 4.37
N VAL A 33 6.32 5.31 4.42
CA VAL A 33 5.60 4.66 5.52
C VAL A 33 6.28 4.93 6.85
N VAL A 34 7.59 4.70 6.96
CA VAL A 34 8.35 4.89 8.20
C VAL A 34 8.25 6.35 8.67
N VAL A 35 8.55 7.30 7.79
CA VAL A 35 8.47 8.74 8.11
C VAL A 35 7.04 9.16 8.46
N GLY A 36 6.06 8.71 7.69
CA GLY A 36 4.64 9.00 7.94
C GLY A 36 4.17 8.50 9.30
N HIS A 37 4.53 7.29 9.70
CA HIS A 37 4.17 6.76 11.02
C HIS A 37 4.81 7.54 12.17
N TRP A 38 6.07 7.98 12.01
CA TRP A 38 6.74 8.79 13.03
C TRP A 38 6.12 10.20 13.15
N LEU A 39 5.72 10.81 12.03
CA LEU A 39 5.08 12.12 12.02
C LEU A 39 3.65 12.08 12.56
N VAL A 40 2.88 11.04 12.23
CA VAL A 40 1.45 10.93 12.59
C VAL A 40 1.25 10.40 14.01
N ALA A 41 2.18 9.61 14.55
CA ALA A 41 2.00 8.97 15.85
C ALA A 41 1.92 9.95 17.03
N ALA A 42 2.34 11.21 16.86
CA ALA A 42 2.51 12.30 17.83
C ALA A 42 1.75 12.14 19.18
N PRO A 43 2.21 11.23 20.07
CA PRO A 43 1.58 11.07 21.36
C PRO A 43 2.07 12.23 22.23
N TYR A 44 1.15 12.94 22.86
CA TYR A 44 1.51 13.99 23.81
C TYR A 44 1.00 13.63 25.19
N VAL A 45 1.69 14.12 26.22
CA VAL A 45 1.25 13.98 27.59
C VAL A 45 0.35 15.17 27.88
N ASP A 46 -0.91 14.91 28.26
CA ASP A 46 -1.83 15.96 28.66
C ASP A 46 -1.44 16.55 30.03
N ALA A 47 -2.10 17.64 30.43
CA ALA A 47 -1.85 18.29 31.72
C ALA A 47 -2.14 17.39 32.94
N SER A 48 -2.81 16.25 32.75
CA SER A 48 -3.08 15.24 33.79
C SER A 48 -2.01 14.16 33.89
N GLY A 49 -0.96 14.22 33.05
CA GLY A 49 0.10 13.22 32.99
C GLY A 49 -0.28 11.96 32.20
N LYS A 50 -1.43 11.94 31.51
CA LYS A 50 -1.84 10.82 30.66
C LYS A 50 -1.27 10.98 29.26
N VAL A 51 -0.76 9.89 28.69
CA VAL A 51 -0.36 9.84 27.28
C VAL A 51 -1.62 9.78 26.45
N VAL A 52 -1.90 10.87 25.72
CA VAL A 52 -2.99 10.96 24.76
C VAL A 52 -2.41 10.77 23.37
N GLY A 53 -3.00 9.87 22.59
CA GLY A 53 -2.68 9.74 21.16
C GLY A 53 -3.18 10.96 20.40
N GLY A 54 -2.32 11.98 20.27
CA GLY A 54 -2.62 13.15 19.45
C GLY A 54 -2.49 12.81 17.97
N HIS A 55 -3.59 12.81 17.23
CA HIS A 55 -3.52 12.76 15.78
C HIS A 55 -3.52 14.18 15.23
N LEU A 56 -2.37 14.61 14.70
CA LEU A 56 -2.16 15.92 14.08
C LEU A 56 -3.28 16.30 13.08
N LEU A 57 -3.85 15.29 12.41
CA LEU A 57 -4.93 15.40 11.44
C LEU A 57 -6.27 15.90 12.02
N GLY A 58 -6.53 15.67 13.31
CA GLY A 58 -7.70 16.18 14.01
C GLY A 58 -7.49 17.61 14.54
N ILE A 59 -6.22 18.01 14.76
CA ILE A 59 -5.85 19.32 15.32
C ILE A 59 -5.65 20.36 14.20
N LEU A 60 -5.05 19.95 13.07
CA LEU A 60 -4.78 20.79 11.91
C LEU A 60 -5.49 20.19 10.67
N PRO A 61 -6.74 20.58 10.37
CA PRO A 61 -7.51 19.98 9.27
C PRO A 61 -6.82 20.05 7.90
N TRP A 62 -6.01 21.08 7.64
CA TRP A 62 -5.25 21.21 6.39
C TRP A 62 -4.23 20.08 6.20
N SER A 63 -3.74 19.46 7.29
CA SER A 63 -2.79 18.35 7.22
C SER A 63 -3.42 17.07 6.66
N GLN A 64 -4.76 16.98 6.57
CA GLN A 64 -5.45 15.86 5.92
C GLN A 64 -5.06 15.72 4.44
N TRP A 65 -4.77 16.83 3.75
CA TRP A 65 -4.29 16.79 2.36
C TRP A 65 -2.90 16.13 2.24
N LEU A 66 -2.06 16.23 3.27
CA LEU A 66 -0.75 15.55 3.28
C LEU A 66 -0.89 14.03 3.25
N THR A 67 -2.01 13.49 3.75
CA THR A 67 -2.27 12.04 3.73
C THR A 67 -2.30 11.48 2.31
N TRP A 68 -2.59 12.30 1.30
CA TRP A 68 -2.56 11.87 -0.10
C TRP A 68 -1.14 11.51 -0.56
N SER A 69 -0.14 12.20 -0.02
CA SER A 69 1.27 11.92 -0.32
C SER A 69 1.84 10.79 0.55
N PHE A 70 1.45 10.74 1.83
CA PHE A 70 1.96 9.73 2.77
C PHE A 70 1.25 8.37 2.67
N GLN A 71 0.04 8.32 2.09
CA GLN A 71 -0.68 7.07 1.85
C GLN A 71 -0.10 6.34 0.63
N VAL A 72 1.05 5.69 0.82
CA VAL A 72 1.85 5.07 -0.25
C VAL A 72 1.46 3.63 -0.58
N MET A 73 0.47 3.07 0.11
CA MET A 73 0.00 1.71 -0.14
C MET A 73 -0.35 1.46 -1.62
N PRO A 74 -1.04 2.36 -2.36
CA PRO A 74 -1.35 2.11 -3.76
C PRO A 74 -0.13 1.87 -4.64
N VAL A 75 0.94 2.66 -4.46
CA VAL A 75 2.21 2.48 -5.18
C VAL A 75 2.85 1.14 -4.82
N PHE A 76 2.77 0.72 -3.56
CA PHE A 76 3.26 -0.59 -3.13
C PHE A 76 2.51 -1.74 -3.82
N PHE A 77 1.18 -1.65 -3.95
CA PHE A 77 0.37 -2.64 -4.65
C PHE A 77 0.59 -2.63 -6.17
N LEU A 78 0.87 -1.47 -6.79
CA LEU A 78 1.30 -1.38 -8.19
C LEU A 78 2.61 -2.16 -8.42
N VAL A 79 3.62 -1.89 -7.58
CA VAL A 79 4.91 -2.59 -7.60
C VAL A 79 4.74 -4.09 -7.33
N GLY A 80 3.84 -4.44 -6.42
CA GLY A 80 3.42 -5.82 -6.13
C GLY A 80 2.81 -6.50 -7.35
N GLY A 81 1.96 -5.81 -8.09
CA GLY A 81 1.38 -6.23 -9.38
C GLY A 81 2.46 -6.60 -10.38
N TYR A 82 3.35 -5.64 -10.66
CA TYR A 82 4.48 -5.85 -11.56
C TYR A 82 5.33 -7.06 -11.13
N SER A 83 5.75 -7.10 -9.86
CA SER A 83 6.68 -8.12 -9.34
C SER A 83 6.05 -9.52 -9.30
N ASN A 84 4.78 -9.61 -8.91
CA ASN A 84 4.05 -10.88 -8.90
C ASN A 84 3.80 -11.36 -10.32
N GLY A 85 3.49 -10.46 -11.26
CA GLY A 85 3.30 -10.79 -12.67
C GLY A 85 4.55 -11.38 -13.31
N VAL A 86 5.69 -10.68 -13.22
CA VAL A 86 6.99 -11.18 -13.73
C VAL A 86 7.32 -12.55 -13.13
N SER A 87 7.21 -12.68 -11.81
CA SER A 87 7.61 -13.90 -11.14
C SER A 87 6.68 -15.08 -11.42
N TRP A 88 5.36 -14.85 -11.45
CA TRP A 88 4.39 -15.90 -11.74
C TRP A 88 4.51 -16.37 -13.19
N ALA A 89 4.68 -15.43 -14.14
CA ALA A 89 4.93 -15.76 -15.54
C ALA A 89 6.20 -16.62 -15.70
N SER A 90 7.29 -16.26 -15.00
CA SER A 90 8.54 -17.04 -15.02
C SER A 90 8.38 -18.44 -14.41
N THR A 91 7.66 -18.57 -13.29
CA THR A 91 7.37 -19.87 -12.68
C THR A 91 6.55 -20.75 -13.61
N ARG A 92 5.51 -20.19 -14.24
CA ARG A 92 4.67 -20.90 -15.21
C ARG A 92 5.48 -21.37 -16.43
N ALA A 93 6.37 -20.54 -16.95
CA ALA A 93 7.24 -20.89 -18.07
C ALA A 93 8.22 -22.03 -17.74
N LYS A 94 8.59 -22.19 -16.46
CA LYS A 94 9.46 -23.27 -15.98
C LYS A 94 8.69 -24.51 -15.50
N GLY A 95 7.37 -24.55 -15.65
CA GLY A 95 6.53 -25.65 -15.16
C GLY A 95 6.45 -25.77 -13.64
N GLY A 96 6.76 -24.71 -12.89
CA GLY A 96 6.76 -24.74 -11.42
C GLY A 96 5.35 -24.70 -10.80
N HIS A 97 5.25 -25.14 -9.55
CA HIS A 97 3.97 -25.21 -8.83
C HIS A 97 3.64 -23.91 -8.08
N TYR A 98 2.34 -23.67 -7.88
CA TYR A 98 1.83 -22.53 -7.11
C TYR A 98 2.28 -22.57 -5.64
N SER A 99 2.28 -23.76 -5.02
CA SER A 99 2.69 -23.95 -3.63
C SER A 99 4.09 -23.43 -3.37
N ASP A 100 5.05 -23.78 -4.23
CA ASP A 100 6.45 -23.43 -4.06
C ASP A 100 6.68 -21.93 -4.29
N TRP A 101 5.99 -21.38 -5.30
CA TRP A 101 6.01 -19.95 -5.58
C TRP A 101 5.44 -19.14 -4.41
N PHE A 102 4.28 -19.54 -3.89
CA PHE A 102 3.60 -18.82 -2.82
C PHE A 102 4.32 -19.00 -1.47
N ALA A 103 4.84 -20.19 -1.18
CA ALA A 103 5.66 -20.45 0.01
C ALA A 103 6.92 -19.56 0.02
N SER A 104 7.60 -19.41 -1.13
CA SER A 104 8.76 -18.50 -1.25
C SER A 104 8.37 -17.05 -0.95
N ARG A 105 7.18 -16.61 -1.37
CA ARG A 105 6.67 -15.25 -1.11
C ARG A 105 6.36 -15.07 0.37
N ILE A 106 5.66 -16.03 0.97
CA ILE A 106 5.36 -16.04 2.41
C ILE A 106 6.66 -15.95 3.22
N GLN A 107 7.64 -16.81 2.95
CA GLN A 107 8.89 -16.84 3.70
C GLN A 107 9.63 -15.49 3.66
N ARG A 108 9.73 -14.87 2.47
CA ARG A 108 10.37 -13.55 2.32
C ARG A 108 9.66 -12.44 3.10
N LEU A 109 8.36 -12.57 3.33
CA LEU A 109 7.56 -11.61 4.08
C LEU A 109 7.56 -11.90 5.59
N ILE A 110 7.45 -13.17 5.99
CA ILE A 110 7.39 -13.57 7.41
C ILE A 110 8.76 -13.44 8.07
N ASN A 111 9.85 -13.81 7.39
CA ASN A 111 11.20 -13.79 7.97
C ASN A 111 11.60 -12.44 8.61
N PRO A 112 11.36 -11.27 7.98
CA PRO A 112 11.64 -9.99 8.62
C PRO A 112 10.62 -9.56 9.68
N VAL A 113 9.39 -10.08 9.62
CA VAL A 113 8.26 -9.63 10.48
C VAL A 113 8.19 -10.43 11.77
N PHE A 114 8.50 -11.73 11.71
CA PHE A 114 8.43 -12.62 12.85
C PHE A 114 9.28 -12.17 14.05
N PRO A 115 10.55 -11.70 13.87
CA PRO A 115 11.32 -11.15 14.98
C PRO A 115 10.67 -9.92 15.61
N VAL A 116 10.07 -9.04 14.82
CA VAL A 116 9.36 -7.85 15.33
C VAL A 116 8.16 -8.25 16.17
N LEU A 117 7.39 -9.23 15.72
CA LEU A 117 6.27 -9.79 16.49
C LEU A 117 6.74 -10.40 17.81
N LEU A 118 7.84 -11.16 17.80
CA LEU A 118 8.41 -11.75 19.01
C LEU A 118 8.89 -10.68 20.00
N VAL A 119 9.56 -9.63 19.52
CA VAL A 119 10.01 -8.51 20.36
C VAL A 119 8.82 -7.82 21.03
N TRP A 120 7.79 -7.47 20.28
CA TRP A 120 6.60 -6.82 20.84
C TRP A 120 5.76 -7.74 21.73
N ALA A 121 5.69 -9.04 21.44
CA ALA A 121 5.06 -10.02 22.32
C ALA A 121 5.81 -10.14 23.66
N SER A 122 7.15 -10.18 23.60
CA SER A 122 8.01 -10.25 24.79
C SER A 122 7.91 -8.97 25.63
N PHE A 123 7.92 -7.81 24.96
CA PHE A 123 7.69 -6.51 25.59
C PHE A 123 6.32 -6.45 26.27
N ALA A 124 5.25 -6.84 25.56
CA ALA A 124 3.89 -6.82 26.10
C ALA A 124 3.75 -7.72 27.33
N PHE A 125 4.34 -8.92 27.27
CA PHE A 125 4.40 -9.84 28.40
C PHE A 125 5.14 -9.21 29.59
N ALA A 126 6.39 -8.76 29.40
CA ALA A 126 7.21 -8.19 30.45
C ALA A 126 6.59 -6.93 31.08
N ALA A 127 6.10 -5.99 30.26
CA ALA A 127 5.47 -4.78 30.74
C ALA A 127 4.21 -5.06 31.59
N THR A 128 3.43 -6.07 31.20
CA THR A 128 2.26 -6.52 31.98
C THR A 128 2.68 -7.14 33.31
N GLN A 129 3.76 -7.94 33.34
CA GLN A 129 4.28 -8.53 34.59
C GLN A 129 4.88 -7.49 35.54
N LEU A 130 5.46 -6.41 35.00
CA LEU A 130 6.02 -5.29 35.77
C LEU A 130 4.96 -4.30 36.29
N GLY A 131 3.67 -4.60 36.09
CA GLY A 131 2.56 -3.80 36.64
C GLY A 131 2.14 -2.61 35.79
N MET A 132 2.60 -2.50 34.53
CA MET A 132 2.12 -1.44 33.63
C MET A 132 0.62 -1.64 33.33
N ALA A 133 -0.14 -0.54 33.27
CA ALA A 133 -1.54 -0.58 32.92
C ALA A 133 -1.75 -1.29 31.57
N ARG A 134 -2.62 -2.31 31.53
CA ARG A 134 -2.89 -3.13 30.32
C ARG A 134 -3.33 -2.29 29.14
N GLU A 135 -4.02 -1.18 29.39
CA GLU A 135 -4.44 -0.24 28.36
C GLU A 135 -3.25 0.44 27.66
N THR A 136 -2.24 0.88 28.43
CA THR A 136 -1.00 1.46 27.89
C THR A 136 -0.23 0.44 27.06
N VAL A 137 -0.10 -0.80 27.57
CA VAL A 137 0.56 -1.89 26.84
C VAL A 137 -0.18 -2.20 25.53
N ARG A 138 -1.51 -2.32 25.58
CA ARG A 138 -2.36 -2.53 24.40
C ARG A 138 -2.18 -1.41 23.38
N MET A 139 -2.18 -0.15 23.81
CA MET A 139 -1.99 1.00 22.94
C MET A 139 -0.60 0.98 22.27
N ALA A 140 0.46 0.72 23.04
CA ALA A 140 1.82 0.65 22.50
C ALA A 140 1.97 -0.48 21.46
N VAL A 141 1.47 -1.68 21.77
CA VAL A 141 1.51 -2.82 20.86
C VAL A 141 0.66 -2.56 19.62
N PHE A 142 -0.54 -1.98 19.78
CA PHE A 142 -1.40 -1.62 18.66
C PHE A 142 -0.68 -0.65 17.73
N LEU A 143 -0.19 0.48 18.24
CA LEU A 143 0.52 1.49 17.45
C LEU A 143 1.73 0.91 16.71
N ALA A 144 2.49 0.03 17.36
CA ALA A 144 3.65 -0.60 16.77
C ALA A 144 3.33 -1.61 15.67
N LEU A 145 2.21 -2.34 15.81
CA LEU A 145 1.80 -3.41 14.90
C LEU A 145 0.74 -2.98 13.90
N ILE A 146 0.29 -1.71 13.89
CA ILE A 146 -0.56 -1.15 12.82
C ILE A 146 -0.01 -1.52 11.43
N PRO A 147 1.28 -1.38 11.10
CA PRO A 147 1.75 -1.74 9.77
C PRO A 147 1.56 -3.23 9.41
N VAL A 148 1.36 -4.14 10.36
CA VAL A 148 1.23 -5.57 10.05
C VAL A 148 -0.05 -5.88 9.26
N TRP A 149 -1.12 -5.09 9.39
CA TRP A 149 -2.36 -5.36 8.64
C TRP A 149 -2.17 -5.23 7.13
N PHE A 150 -1.37 -4.25 6.67
CA PHE A 150 -1.14 -4.05 5.24
C PHE A 150 -0.44 -5.27 4.64
N LEU A 151 0.44 -5.92 5.41
CA LEU A 151 1.17 -7.09 4.99
C LEU A 151 0.22 -8.29 4.80
N ALA A 152 -0.74 -8.47 5.70
CA ALA A 152 -1.76 -9.49 5.58
C ALA A 152 -2.58 -9.30 4.29
N VAL A 153 -2.98 -8.06 3.98
CA VAL A 153 -3.69 -7.74 2.75
C VAL A 153 -2.80 -7.94 1.51
N TYR A 154 -1.53 -7.56 1.58
CA TYR A 154 -0.57 -7.81 0.50
C TYR A 154 -0.38 -9.30 0.23
N LEU A 155 -0.35 -10.11 1.29
CA LEU A 155 -0.27 -11.56 1.19
C LEU A 155 -1.54 -12.14 0.55
N LEU A 156 -2.71 -11.66 0.95
CA LEU A 156 -3.99 -12.03 0.33
C LEU A 156 -3.99 -11.74 -1.18
N VAL A 157 -3.62 -10.53 -1.59
CA VAL A 157 -3.54 -10.17 -3.03
C VAL A 157 -2.48 -11.00 -3.75
N THR A 158 -1.36 -11.30 -3.09
CA THR A 158 -0.32 -12.19 -3.65
C THR A 158 -0.83 -13.62 -3.81
N ALA A 159 -1.64 -14.13 -2.87
CA ALA A 159 -2.27 -15.44 -2.97
C ALA A 159 -3.21 -15.51 -4.17
N LEU A 160 -3.94 -14.43 -4.45
CA LEU A 160 -4.85 -14.30 -5.58
C LEU A 160 -4.13 -14.06 -6.92
N ALA A 161 -2.81 -13.83 -6.94
CA ALA A 161 -2.06 -13.48 -8.15
C ALA A 161 -2.29 -14.43 -9.35
N PRO A 162 -2.38 -15.77 -9.20
CA PRO A 162 -2.67 -16.64 -10.35
C PRO A 162 -4.06 -16.42 -10.94
N LEU A 163 -5.06 -16.14 -10.10
CA LEU A 163 -6.43 -15.89 -10.52
C LEU A 163 -6.55 -14.53 -11.21
N THR A 164 -5.94 -13.50 -10.61
CA THR A 164 -5.93 -12.14 -11.15
C THR A 164 -5.14 -12.07 -12.44
N TRP A 165 -4.05 -12.84 -12.57
CA TRP A 165 -3.30 -12.99 -13.81
C TRP A 165 -4.13 -13.63 -14.92
N LYS A 166 -4.86 -14.72 -14.64
CA LYS A 166 -5.79 -15.33 -15.62
C LYS A 166 -6.89 -14.36 -16.04
N LEU A 167 -7.43 -13.59 -15.09
CA LEU A 167 -8.44 -12.57 -15.37
C LEU A 167 -7.87 -11.46 -16.27
N TRP A 168 -6.62 -11.05 -16.03
CA TRP A 168 -5.90 -10.08 -16.84
C TRP A 168 -5.64 -10.59 -18.26
N GLU A 169 -5.19 -11.83 -18.41
CA GLU A 169 -4.96 -12.43 -19.73
C GLU A 169 -6.25 -12.50 -20.57
N ARG A 170 -7.41 -12.66 -19.94
CA ARG A 170 -8.72 -12.72 -20.62
C ARG A 170 -9.32 -11.36 -20.94
N LEU A 171 -9.29 -10.43 -19.98
CA LEU A 171 -10.05 -9.17 -20.08
C LEU A 171 -9.17 -7.92 -20.24
N GLY A 172 -7.86 -8.01 -19.98
CA GLY A 172 -6.97 -6.84 -19.91
C GLY A 172 -7.55 -5.76 -19.00
N PHE A 173 -7.66 -4.52 -19.49
CA PHE A 173 -8.25 -3.40 -18.76
C PHE A 173 -9.72 -3.62 -18.35
N GLY A 174 -10.45 -4.54 -19.00
CA GLY A 174 -11.79 -4.95 -18.54
C GLY A 174 -11.77 -5.57 -17.14
N SER A 175 -10.67 -6.20 -16.73
CA SER A 175 -10.51 -6.71 -15.36
C SER A 175 -10.42 -5.57 -14.33
N VAL A 176 -9.73 -4.47 -14.66
CA VAL A 176 -9.65 -3.28 -13.81
C VAL A 176 -11.04 -2.63 -13.72
N ALA A 177 -11.73 -2.47 -14.84
CA ALA A 177 -13.09 -1.92 -14.86
C ALA A 177 -14.08 -2.75 -14.03
N LEU A 178 -14.01 -4.09 -14.11
CA LEU A 178 -14.82 -4.99 -13.29
C LEU A 178 -14.56 -4.80 -11.79
N LEU A 179 -13.29 -4.68 -11.40
CA LEU A 179 -12.91 -4.49 -9.99
C LEU A 179 -13.33 -3.11 -9.47
N VAL A 180 -13.20 -2.06 -10.30
CA VAL A 180 -13.72 -0.71 -10.01
C VAL A 180 -15.24 -0.76 -9.83
N ALA A 181 -15.97 -1.42 -10.73
CA ALA A 181 -17.42 -1.57 -10.62
C ALA A 181 -17.81 -2.32 -9.35
N GLY A 182 -17.08 -3.37 -8.98
CA GLY A 182 -17.25 -4.08 -7.71
C GLY A 182 -17.08 -3.17 -6.49
N ALA A 183 -16.03 -2.34 -6.48
CA ALA A 183 -15.80 -1.37 -5.41
C ALA A 183 -16.93 -0.32 -5.32
N VAL A 184 -17.41 0.18 -6.46
CA VAL A 184 -18.56 1.11 -6.51
C VAL A 184 -19.82 0.47 -5.91
N VAL A 185 -20.11 -0.79 -6.26
CA VAL A 185 -21.28 -1.52 -5.72
C VAL A 185 -21.14 -1.72 -4.21
N VAL A 186 -19.96 -2.10 -3.73
CA VAL A 186 -19.69 -2.30 -2.30
C VAL A 186 -19.86 -1.00 -1.52
N ASP A 187 -19.31 0.11 -2.01
CA ASP A 187 -19.45 1.41 -1.35
C ASP A 187 -20.89 1.91 -1.38
N TRP A 188 -21.60 1.72 -2.50
CA TRP A 188 -23.02 2.04 -2.57
C TRP A 188 -23.87 1.23 -1.60
N LEU A 189 -23.63 -0.08 -1.48
CA LEU A 189 -24.32 -0.93 -0.49
C LEU A 189 -24.00 -0.52 0.96
N THR A 190 -22.77 -0.09 1.22
CA THR A 190 -22.34 0.32 2.54
C THR A 190 -22.93 1.68 2.92
N LEU A 191 -22.76 2.69 2.06
CA LEU A 191 -23.13 4.07 2.35
C LEU A 191 -24.62 4.36 2.14
N ALA A 192 -25.23 3.83 1.07
CA ALA A 192 -26.62 4.13 0.72
C ALA A 192 -27.61 3.10 1.26
N ARG A 193 -27.19 1.83 1.46
CA ARG A 193 -28.06 0.75 1.95
C ARG A 193 -27.76 0.32 3.38
N GLY A 194 -26.74 0.88 4.03
CA GLY A 194 -26.44 0.61 5.44
C GLY A 194 -26.09 -0.84 5.73
N VAL A 195 -25.39 -1.53 4.82
CA VAL A 195 -24.93 -2.92 5.02
C VAL A 195 -23.45 -2.91 5.43
N PRO A 196 -23.13 -2.76 6.73
CA PRO A 196 -21.81 -2.34 7.19
C PRO A 196 -20.70 -3.37 6.96
N TYR A 197 -21.01 -4.67 6.85
CA TYR A 197 -19.99 -5.72 6.72
C TYR A 197 -19.54 -5.97 5.28
N VAL A 198 -20.25 -5.43 4.28
CA VAL A 198 -19.93 -5.63 2.86
C VAL A 198 -18.69 -4.83 2.45
N ASN A 199 -18.39 -3.72 3.14
CA ASN A 199 -17.21 -2.88 2.89
C ASN A 199 -15.87 -3.64 2.96
N PHE A 200 -15.77 -4.71 3.75
CA PHE A 200 -14.56 -5.55 3.83
C PHE A 200 -14.22 -6.20 2.48
N ALA A 201 -15.21 -6.40 1.59
CA ALA A 201 -14.95 -6.90 0.24
C ALA A 201 -14.06 -5.96 -0.58
N ASN A 202 -14.03 -4.65 -0.25
CA ASN A 202 -13.13 -3.72 -0.93
C ASN A 202 -11.64 -4.01 -0.72
N PHE A 203 -11.25 -4.75 0.34
CA PHE A 203 -9.88 -5.23 0.44
C PHE A 203 -9.47 -6.06 -0.79
N ILE A 204 -10.42 -6.75 -1.41
CA ILE A 204 -10.18 -7.45 -2.67
C ILE A 204 -10.32 -6.46 -3.82
N PHE A 205 -11.47 -5.80 -3.99
CA PHE A 205 -11.74 -4.99 -5.19
C PHE A 205 -10.75 -3.84 -5.39
N VAL A 206 -10.47 -3.05 -4.35
CA VAL A 206 -9.59 -1.87 -4.45
C VAL A 206 -8.14 -2.29 -4.66
N TRP A 207 -7.62 -3.17 -3.80
CA TRP A 207 -6.20 -3.55 -3.86
C TRP A 207 -5.88 -4.43 -5.05
N VAL A 208 -6.77 -5.37 -5.43
CA VAL A 208 -6.59 -6.13 -6.66
C VAL A 208 -6.74 -5.21 -7.87
N GLY A 209 -7.66 -4.24 -7.86
CA GLY A 209 -7.81 -3.26 -8.94
C GLY A 209 -6.54 -2.45 -9.18
N ILE A 210 -5.90 -1.98 -8.11
CA ILE A 210 -4.60 -1.31 -8.16
C ILE A 210 -3.50 -2.27 -8.62
N HIS A 211 -3.49 -3.50 -8.10
CA HIS A 211 -2.52 -4.54 -8.44
C HIS A 211 -2.53 -4.90 -9.93
N GLN A 212 -3.71 -4.95 -10.56
CA GLN A 212 -3.87 -5.19 -12.00
C GLN A 212 -3.17 -4.13 -12.86
N LEU A 213 -3.10 -2.87 -12.41
CA LEU A 213 -2.32 -1.83 -13.10
C LEU A 213 -0.83 -2.17 -13.17
N GLY A 214 -0.32 -2.96 -12.21
CA GLY A 214 1.05 -3.45 -12.22
C GLY A 214 1.31 -4.46 -13.34
N TYR A 215 0.33 -5.29 -13.71
CA TYR A 215 0.44 -6.14 -14.90
C TYR A 215 0.37 -5.33 -16.19
N ALA A 216 -0.48 -4.30 -16.23
CA ALA A 216 -0.53 -3.37 -17.35
C ALA A 216 0.81 -2.66 -17.57
N TRP A 217 1.46 -2.25 -16.48
CA TRP A 217 2.80 -1.68 -16.51
C TRP A 217 3.85 -2.70 -16.95
N GLN A 218 3.81 -3.92 -16.41
CA GLN A 218 4.73 -5.01 -16.76
C GLN A 218 4.69 -5.40 -18.24
N GLN A 219 3.53 -5.28 -18.89
CA GLN A 219 3.34 -5.53 -20.32
C GLN A 219 3.54 -4.27 -21.19
N GLY A 220 3.99 -3.15 -20.63
CA GLY A 220 4.19 -1.90 -21.37
C GLY A 220 2.90 -1.26 -21.89
N ARG A 221 1.72 -1.64 -21.36
CA ARG A 221 0.41 -1.13 -21.82
C ARG A 221 0.07 0.26 -21.28
N LEU A 222 0.81 0.72 -20.26
CA LEU A 222 0.71 2.05 -19.66
C LEU A 222 1.93 2.91 -20.05
N GLY A 223 1.99 3.33 -21.31
CA GLY A 223 2.97 4.33 -21.75
C GLY A 223 2.71 5.71 -21.12
N PRO A 224 3.66 6.67 -21.24
CA PRO A 224 3.61 7.95 -20.51
C PRO A 224 2.31 8.74 -20.69
N ASN A 225 1.76 8.80 -21.91
CA ASN A 225 0.50 9.52 -22.17
C ASN A 225 -0.70 8.87 -21.48
N LYS A 226 -0.76 7.53 -21.45
CA LYS A 226 -1.84 6.79 -20.76
C LYS A 226 -1.69 6.90 -19.25
N ALA A 227 -0.45 6.89 -18.75
CA ALA A 227 -0.16 7.12 -17.33
C ALA A 227 -0.57 8.54 -16.90
N LEU A 228 -0.28 9.56 -17.73
CA LEU A 228 -0.72 10.93 -17.48
C LEU A 228 -2.25 11.06 -17.51
N ALA A 229 -2.92 10.41 -18.48
CA ALA A 229 -4.38 10.38 -18.51
C ALA A 229 -4.96 9.71 -17.25
N LEU A 230 -4.36 8.59 -16.79
CA LEU A 230 -4.73 7.92 -15.55
C LEU A 230 -4.56 8.84 -14.33
N PHE A 231 -3.46 9.60 -14.29
CA PHE A 231 -3.22 10.61 -13.24
C PHE A 231 -4.31 11.68 -13.22
N LEU A 232 -4.58 12.31 -14.38
CA LEU A 232 -5.55 13.41 -14.47
C LEU A 232 -6.97 12.96 -14.17
N VAL A 233 -7.39 11.81 -14.72
CA VAL A 233 -8.72 11.23 -14.45
C VAL A 233 -8.83 10.79 -13.00
N GLY A 234 -7.82 10.10 -12.48
CA GLY A 234 -7.77 9.70 -11.07
C GLY A 234 -7.88 10.90 -10.13
N LEU A 235 -7.16 11.98 -10.43
CA LEU A 235 -7.16 13.19 -9.61
C LEU A 235 -8.51 13.91 -9.66
N ALA A 236 -9.12 14.01 -10.83
CA ALA A 236 -10.45 14.61 -10.99
C ALA A 236 -11.51 13.80 -10.22
N VAL A 237 -11.49 12.47 -10.32
CA VAL A 237 -12.39 11.58 -9.57
C VAL A 237 -12.13 11.69 -8.08
N LEU A 238 -10.86 11.68 -7.64
CA LEU A 238 -10.50 11.81 -6.23
C LEU A 238 -11.05 13.11 -5.63
N LEU A 239 -10.80 14.25 -6.30
CA LEU A 239 -11.33 15.55 -5.89
C LEU A 239 -12.87 15.54 -5.86
N GLY A 240 -13.51 14.97 -6.88
CA GLY A 240 -14.95 14.80 -6.91
C GLY A 240 -15.49 14.04 -5.70
N LEU A 241 -14.84 12.93 -5.35
CA LEU A 241 -15.26 12.05 -4.25
C LEU A 241 -14.99 12.65 -2.86
N THR A 242 -13.91 13.44 -2.68
CA THR A 242 -13.52 13.95 -1.35
C THR A 242 -13.98 15.38 -1.07
N VAL A 243 -14.11 16.22 -2.09
CA VAL A 243 -14.50 17.63 -1.91
C VAL A 243 -16.01 17.79 -2.00
N TYR A 244 -16.63 17.07 -2.94
CA TYR A 244 -18.08 17.14 -3.19
C TYR A 244 -18.82 15.85 -2.82
N GLY A 245 -18.09 14.75 -2.65
CA GLY A 245 -18.64 13.44 -2.35
C GLY A 245 -18.68 13.12 -0.86
N PRO A 246 -19.14 11.91 -0.50
CA PRO A 246 -19.36 11.51 0.88
C PRO A 246 -18.06 11.10 1.61
N TYR A 247 -16.91 11.11 0.94
CA TYR A 247 -15.66 10.60 1.48
C TYR A 247 -14.83 11.71 2.15
N PRO A 248 -14.16 11.44 3.27
CA PRO A 248 -13.29 12.42 3.88
C PRO A 248 -12.05 12.69 3.02
N ILE A 249 -11.45 13.87 3.17
CA ILE A 249 -10.18 14.23 2.53
C ILE A 249 -9.05 13.34 3.03
N ALA A 250 -9.07 12.99 4.33
CA ALA A 250 -8.06 12.13 4.93
C ALA A 250 -8.10 10.71 4.33
N MET A 251 -6.96 10.24 3.84
CA MET A 251 -6.79 8.91 3.23
C MET A 251 -6.35 7.85 4.23
N ILE A 252 -6.16 8.25 5.49
CA ILE A 252 -5.87 7.38 6.63
C ILE A 252 -6.89 7.64 7.73
N GLY A 253 -7.03 6.70 8.67
CA GLY A 253 -7.93 6.87 9.81
C GLY A 253 -7.59 8.11 10.64
N VAL A 254 -8.59 8.96 10.86
CA VAL A 254 -8.53 10.09 11.79
C VAL A 254 -9.45 9.77 12.97
N PRO A 255 -9.00 9.87 14.23
CA PRO A 255 -9.87 9.65 15.38
C PRO A 255 -11.08 10.60 15.34
N GLY A 256 -12.26 10.04 15.59
CA GLY A 256 -13.52 10.80 15.57
C GLY A 256 -14.16 10.95 14.18
N ALA A 257 -13.52 10.48 13.10
CA ALA A 257 -14.17 10.40 11.80
C ALA A 257 -15.04 9.13 11.70
N GLU A 258 -16.29 9.28 11.24
CA GLU A 258 -17.22 8.16 11.06
C GLU A 258 -16.81 7.23 9.90
N ILE A 259 -16.18 7.80 8.87
CA ILE A 259 -15.71 7.10 7.67
C ILE A 259 -14.19 7.18 7.61
N THR A 260 -13.54 6.07 7.30
CA THR A 260 -12.11 6.00 6.97
C THR A 260 -11.93 5.44 5.57
N ASN A 261 -11.05 6.07 4.79
CA ASN A 261 -10.73 5.61 3.44
C ASN A 261 -9.75 4.44 3.41
N SER A 262 -9.09 4.08 4.52
CA SER A 262 -8.03 3.06 4.54
C SER A 262 -8.44 1.72 5.13
N MET A 263 -9.49 1.67 5.96
CA MET A 263 -9.85 0.46 6.71
C MET A 263 -11.37 0.36 6.98
N PRO A 264 -12.15 -0.27 6.09
CA PRO A 264 -11.76 -0.84 4.78
C PRO A 264 -11.47 0.21 3.70
N PRO A 265 -10.74 -0.14 2.62
CA PRO A 265 -10.44 0.80 1.56
C PRO A 265 -11.71 1.23 0.81
N THR A 266 -11.83 2.51 0.45
CA THR A 266 -12.99 3.06 -0.28
C THR A 266 -12.66 3.34 -1.74
N LEU A 267 -13.67 3.73 -2.51
CA LEU A 267 -13.51 4.24 -3.88
C LEU A 267 -12.62 5.48 -3.93
N ALA A 268 -12.63 6.33 -2.90
CA ALA A 268 -11.70 7.46 -2.81
C ALA A 268 -10.25 6.98 -2.74
N LEU A 269 -9.96 5.90 -1.99
CA LEU A 269 -8.62 5.32 -1.96
C LEU A 269 -8.23 4.68 -3.30
N LEU A 270 -9.18 4.07 -4.01
CA LEU A 270 -8.96 3.57 -5.36
C LEU A 270 -8.59 4.70 -6.32
N ALA A 271 -9.32 5.83 -6.26
CA ALA A 271 -9.03 7.02 -7.05
C ALA A 271 -7.66 7.63 -6.71
N LEU A 272 -7.30 7.71 -5.43
CA LEU A 272 -5.95 8.06 -5.00
C LEU A 272 -4.90 7.13 -5.62
N GLY A 273 -5.16 5.83 -5.61
CA GLY A 273 -4.28 4.86 -6.22
C GLY A 273 -4.10 5.06 -7.72
N MET A 274 -5.17 5.36 -8.46
CA MET A 274 -5.08 5.71 -9.87
C MET A 274 -4.24 6.99 -10.08
N THR A 275 -4.46 8.01 -9.27
CA THR A 275 -3.68 9.26 -9.29
C THR A 275 -2.20 9.00 -9.07
N GLN A 276 -1.83 8.39 -7.94
CA GLN A 276 -0.43 8.13 -7.60
C GLN A 276 0.24 7.23 -8.63
N ASN A 277 -0.43 6.16 -9.07
CA ASN A 277 0.12 5.22 -10.04
C ASN A 277 0.29 5.87 -11.41
N GLY A 278 -0.68 6.67 -11.86
CA GLY A 278 -0.55 7.45 -13.08
C GLY A 278 0.65 8.41 -13.02
N LEU A 279 0.83 9.10 -11.89
CA LEU A 279 1.94 10.03 -11.69
C LEU A 279 3.30 9.32 -11.75
N VAL A 280 3.50 8.27 -10.96
CA VAL A 280 4.79 7.56 -10.94
C VAL A 280 5.09 6.92 -12.29
N LEU A 281 4.10 6.35 -12.98
CA LEU A 281 4.32 5.77 -14.30
C LEU A 281 4.58 6.85 -15.38
N ALA A 282 3.98 8.03 -15.29
CA ALA A 282 4.29 9.15 -16.18
C ALA A 282 5.73 9.66 -15.96
N LEU A 283 6.21 9.60 -14.72
CA LEU A 283 7.58 9.98 -14.34
C LEU A 283 8.62 8.87 -14.58
N GLU A 284 8.21 7.65 -14.91
CA GLU A 284 9.11 6.51 -15.11
C GLU A 284 10.26 6.79 -16.10
N PRO A 285 10.04 7.38 -17.30
CA PRO A 285 11.14 7.62 -18.24
C PRO A 285 12.20 8.56 -17.67
N TRP A 286 11.79 9.58 -16.92
CA TRP A 286 12.70 10.51 -16.26
C TRP A 286 13.40 9.86 -15.07
N GLY A 287 12.65 9.10 -14.25
CA GLY A 287 13.19 8.36 -13.12
C GLY A 287 14.23 7.31 -13.54
N ARG A 288 13.99 6.59 -14.65
CA ARG A 288 14.95 5.66 -15.24
C ARG A 288 16.21 6.39 -15.72
N LYS A 289 16.07 7.49 -16.45
CA LYS A 289 17.22 8.31 -16.87
C LYS A 289 18.07 8.76 -15.68
N LEU A 290 17.44 9.23 -14.60
CA LEU A 290 18.19 9.58 -13.38
C LEU A 290 18.91 8.37 -12.78
N LEU A 291 18.21 7.24 -12.64
CA LEU A 291 18.80 6.02 -12.06
C LEU A 291 19.94 5.46 -12.91
N ASP A 292 19.86 5.58 -14.23
CA ASP A 292 20.88 5.14 -15.17
C ASP A 292 22.06 6.13 -15.24
N ASN A 293 21.79 7.43 -15.11
CA ASN A 293 22.80 8.49 -15.00
C ASN A 293 23.47 8.55 -13.63
N LEU A 294 22.95 7.84 -12.62
CA LEU A 294 23.70 7.48 -11.43
C LEU A 294 24.77 6.45 -11.81
N THR A 295 25.72 6.84 -12.66
CA THR A 295 27.05 6.24 -12.71
C THR A 295 27.71 6.59 -11.38
N VAL A 296 27.52 5.72 -10.40
CA VAL A 296 28.18 5.77 -9.09
C VAL A 296 29.21 4.67 -9.05
#